data_AF-A0A5C6N8Z1-F1
#
_entry.id   AF-A0A5C6N8Z1-F1
#
_cell.length_a   1.000
_cell.length_b   1.000
_cell.length_c   1.000
_cell.angle_alpha   90.00
_cell.angle_beta   90.00
_cell.angle_gamma   90.00
#
_symmetry.space_group_name_H-M   'P 1'
#
loop_
_entity.id
_entity.type
_entity.pdbx_description
1 polymer ?
#
loop_
_entity_poly.entity_id
_entity_poly.type
_entity_poly.pdbx_seq_one_letter_code
_entity_poly.pdbx_strand_id
1 'polypeptide(L)'
;MAPCRRRTFDAEFKLKTISHAVEHGNRAAAREFNVNESMVRKWRKQQDDLRQWIVNAWASTVVRAFGKAGIVTEMPDNTSDTDPDDDFDETEPAMLDTVFAQLFNSDTEEEEFEGFLDEE
;
A
#
# COMPACT_ATOMS: atom_id res chain seq x y z
N MET A 1 -16.95 -4.28 -24.84
CA MET A 1 -16.43 -4.14 -23.46
C MET A 1 -16.43 -2.67 -23.08
N ALA A 2 -17.29 -2.25 -22.16
CA ALA A 2 -17.09 -0.96 -21.49
C ALA A 2 -15.89 -1.08 -20.52
N PRO A 3 -15.07 -0.04 -20.33
CA PRO A 3 -14.00 -0.08 -19.35
C PRO A 3 -14.59 -0.25 -17.95
N CYS A 4 -14.22 -1.36 -17.28
CA CYS A 4 -14.58 -1.63 -15.89
C CYS A 4 -14.03 -0.49 -15.02
N ARG A 5 -14.89 0.16 -14.21
CA ARG A 5 -14.47 1.29 -13.37
C ARG A 5 -13.54 0.76 -12.28
N ARG A 6 -12.25 1.12 -12.38
CA ARG A 6 -11.25 0.81 -11.35
C ARG A 6 -11.63 1.56 -10.06
N ARG A 7 -11.89 0.85 -8.97
CA ARG A 7 -12.02 1.47 -7.64
C ARG A 7 -10.65 1.51 -6.98
N THR A 8 -10.23 2.69 -6.54
CA THR A 8 -9.03 2.85 -5.71
C THR A 8 -9.45 2.85 -4.26
N PHE A 9 -8.79 2.04 -3.44
CA PHE A 9 -9.07 1.94 -2.01
C PHE A 9 -7.98 2.66 -1.22
N ASP A 10 -8.40 3.39 -0.20
CA ASP A 10 -7.46 4.09 0.68
C ASP A 10 -6.66 3.10 1.54
N ALA A 11 -5.42 3.46 1.89
CA ALA A 11 -4.53 2.59 2.64
C ALA A 11 -5.10 2.26 4.03
N GLU A 12 -5.77 3.22 4.68
CA GLU A 12 -6.47 3.00 5.95
C GLU A 12 -7.62 1.98 5.82
N PHE A 13 -8.36 2.04 4.71
CA PHE A 13 -9.47 1.14 4.44
C PHE A 13 -8.96 -0.29 4.20
N LYS A 14 -7.86 -0.43 3.45
CA LYS A 14 -7.20 -1.73 3.24
C LYS A 14 -6.76 -2.33 4.58
N LEU A 15 -6.12 -1.54 5.46
CA LEU A 15 -5.69 -1.98 6.79
C LEU A 15 -6.86 -2.36 7.70
N LYS A 16 -7.96 -1.60 7.68
CA LYS A 16 -9.18 -1.91 8.43
C LYS A 16 -9.79 -3.23 7.99
N THR A 17 -9.89 -3.44 6.68
CA THR A 17 -10.42 -4.69 6.09
C THR A 17 -9.53 -5.88 6.47
N ILE A 18 -8.21 -5.71 6.43
CA ILE A 18 -7.26 -6.74 6.87
C ILE A 18 -7.47 -7.08 8.35
N SER A 19 -7.60 -6.08 9.23
CA SER A 19 -7.84 -6.31 10.67
C SER A 19 -9.08 -7.17 10.89
N HIS A 20 -10.17 -6.83 10.21
CA HIS A 20 -11.41 -7.59 10.28
C HIS A 20 -11.27 -9.02 9.73
N ALA A 21 -10.49 -9.18 8.65
CA ALA A 21 -10.21 -10.49 8.06
C ALA A 21 -9.31 -11.38 8.93
N VAL A 22 -8.47 -10.78 9.79
CA VAL A 22 -7.68 -11.52 10.79
C VAL A 22 -8.59 -12.07 11.89
N GLU A 23 -9.58 -11.28 12.31
CA GLU A 23 -10.52 -11.66 13.38
C GLU A 23 -11.63 -12.61 12.91
N HIS A 24 -12.25 -12.34 11.77
CA HIS A 24 -13.47 -13.03 11.29
C HIS A 24 -13.24 -13.90 10.05
N GLY A 25 -12.04 -13.83 9.45
CA GLY A 25 -11.70 -14.53 8.22
C GLY A 25 -11.97 -13.72 6.95
N ASN A 26 -11.29 -14.09 5.86
CA ASN A 26 -11.28 -13.31 4.61
C ASN A 26 -12.67 -13.18 3.97
N ARG A 27 -13.47 -14.25 4.02
CA ARG A 27 -14.82 -14.28 3.42
C ARG A 27 -15.83 -13.45 4.21
N ALA A 28 -15.69 -13.36 5.54
CA ALA A 28 -16.52 -12.48 6.37
C ALA A 28 -16.20 -11.01 6.09
N ALA A 29 -14.91 -10.66 6.04
CA ALA A 29 -14.49 -9.30 5.68
C ALA A 29 -14.90 -8.91 4.25
N ALA A 30 -14.81 -9.84 3.29
CA ALA A 30 -15.27 -9.60 1.93
C ALA A 30 -16.75 -9.19 1.87
N ARG A 31 -17.60 -9.87 2.64
CA ARG A 31 -19.04 -9.56 2.74
C ARG A 31 -19.30 -8.23 3.44
N GLU A 32 -18.64 -7.98 4.56
CA GLU A 32 -18.88 -6.78 5.37
C GLU A 32 -18.43 -5.49 4.68
N PHE A 33 -17.28 -5.54 4.01
CA PHE A 33 -16.68 -4.39 3.33
C PHE A 33 -17.03 -4.32 1.83
N ASN A 34 -17.89 -5.24 1.35
CA ASN A 34 -18.29 -5.38 -0.05
C ASN A 34 -17.09 -5.32 -1.03
N VAL A 35 -16.08 -6.14 -0.73
CA VAL A 35 -14.82 -6.25 -1.49
C VAL A 35 -14.54 -7.70 -1.83
N ASN A 36 -13.90 -7.93 -2.97
CA ASN A 36 -13.59 -9.27 -3.43
C ASN A 36 -12.66 -10.00 -2.45
N GLU A 37 -12.98 -11.26 -2.10
CA GLU A 37 -12.16 -12.03 -1.17
C GLU A 37 -10.70 -12.19 -1.64
N SER A 38 -10.49 -12.35 -2.95
CA SER A 38 -9.17 -12.38 -3.58
C SER A 38 -8.35 -11.13 -3.27
N MET A 39 -9.01 -9.99 -3.16
CA MET A 39 -8.41 -8.71 -2.81
C MET A 39 -7.96 -8.69 -1.36
N VAL A 40 -8.85 -9.12 -0.45
CA VAL A 40 -8.55 -9.24 0.98
C VAL A 40 -7.34 -10.16 1.20
N ARG A 41 -7.25 -11.27 0.45
CA ARG A 41 -6.10 -12.17 0.49
C ARG A 41 -4.81 -11.50 0.00
N LYS A 42 -4.87 -10.71 -1.08
CA LYS A 42 -3.71 -9.96 -1.61
C LYS A 42 -3.25 -8.90 -0.61
N TRP A 43 -4.17 -8.11 -0.07
CA TRP A 43 -3.89 -7.07 0.93
C TRP A 43 -3.25 -7.65 2.19
N ARG A 44 -3.70 -8.82 2.65
CA ARG A 44 -3.08 -9.50 3.80
C ARG A 44 -1.62 -9.88 3.54
N LYS A 45 -1.26 -10.28 2.32
CA LYS A 45 0.14 -10.57 1.97
C LYS A 45 0.99 -9.30 1.92
N GLN A 46 0.39 -8.17 1.56
CA GLN A 46 1.03 -6.86 1.41
C GLN A 46 0.88 -5.98 2.66
N GLN A 47 0.42 -6.54 3.78
CA GLN A 47 0.10 -5.77 4.99
C GLN A 47 1.33 -5.05 5.55
N ASP A 48 2.48 -5.73 5.57
CA ASP A 48 3.72 -5.17 6.10
C ASP A 48 4.26 -4.07 5.16
N ASP A 49 4.19 -4.28 3.85
CA ASP A 49 4.54 -3.27 2.85
C ASP A 49 3.65 -2.03 2.97
N LEU A 50 2.34 -2.20 3.16
CA LEU A 50 1.40 -1.10 3.40
C LEU A 50 1.78 -0.29 4.64
N ARG A 51 2.13 -0.96 5.74
CA ARG A 51 2.54 -0.30 6.98
C ARG A 51 3.87 0.44 6.81
N GLN A 52 4.84 -0.20 6.17
CA GLN A 52 6.15 0.40 5.93
C GLN A 52 6.06 1.62 5.02
N TRP A 53 5.23 1.56 3.98
CA TRP A 53 4.99 2.68 3.07
C TRP A 53 4.40 3.89 3.82
N ILE A 54 3.38 3.67 4.66
CA ILE A 54 2.80 4.74 5.50
C ILE A 54 3.89 5.34 6.41
N VAL A 55 4.66 4.50 7.11
CA VAL A 55 5.72 4.99 8.01
C VAL A 55 6.76 5.81 7.26
N ASN A 56 7.22 5.34 6.09
CA ASN A 56 8.21 6.04 5.27
C ASN A 56 7.68 7.38 4.73
N ALA A 57 6.42 7.42 4.29
CA ALA A 57 5.77 8.63 3.79
C ALA A 57 5.65 9.70 4.90
N TRP A 58 5.23 9.29 6.09
CA TRP A 58 5.14 10.19 7.25
C TRP A 58 6.51 10.62 7.76
N ALA A 59 7.47 9.70 7.88
CA ALA A 59 8.84 10.01 8.30
C ALA A 59 9.50 11.03 7.34
N SER A 60 9.40 10.82 6.03
CA SER A 60 9.94 11.73 5.03
C SER A 60 9.32 13.12 5.13
N THR A 61 8.00 13.19 5.37
CA THR A 61 7.29 14.47 5.53
C THR A 61 7.77 15.23 6.77
N VAL A 62 7.90 14.54 7.91
CA VAL A 62 8.37 15.12 9.16
C VAL A 62 9.82 15.59 9.03
N VAL A 63 10.71 14.75 8.50
CA VAL A 63 12.13 15.11 8.28
C VAL A 63 12.26 16.33 7.38
N ARG A 64 11.52 16.39 6.27
CA ARG A 64 11.50 17.55 5.37
C ARG A 64 10.98 18.82 6.06
N ALA A 65 9.92 18.72 6.85
CA ALA A 65 9.38 19.85 7.60
C ALA A 65 10.37 20.39 8.64
N PHE A 66 11.06 19.49 9.36
CA PHE A 66 12.09 19.86 10.35
C PHE A 66 13.34 20.48 9.70
N GLY A 67 13.76 19.97 8.53
CA GLY A 67 14.83 20.58 7.73
C GLY A 67 14.45 21.96 7.20
N LYS A 68 13.22 22.12 6.68
CA LYS A 68 12.68 23.42 6.22
C LYS A 68 12.62 24.46 7.35
N ALA A 69 12.34 24.01 8.57
CA ALA A 69 12.29 24.85 9.77
C ALA A 69 13.68 25.15 10.37
N GLY A 70 14.76 24.58 9.84
CA GLY A 70 16.12 24.77 10.34
C GLY A 70 16.35 24.17 11.73
N ILE A 71 15.51 23.23 12.16
CA ILE A 71 15.59 22.58 13.49
C ILE A 71 16.59 21.40 13.46
N VAL A 72 16.82 20.81 12.28
CA VAL A 72 17.83 19.78 12.06
C VAL A 72 18.94 20.39 11.19
N THR A 73 20.15 20.47 11.73
CA THR A 73 21.39 20.76 10.97
C THR A 73 21.70 19.56 10.10
N GLU A 74 21.97 19.82 8.82
CA GLU A 74 22.34 18.86 7.78
C GLU A 74 23.02 17.60 8.32
N MET A 75 22.33 16.44 8.25
CA MET A 75 23.05 15.18 8.26
C MET A 75 23.82 15.12 6.95
N PRO A 76 25.15 14.90 6.98
CA PRO A 76 25.93 14.83 5.75
C PRO A 76 25.30 13.75 4.87
N ASP A 77 25.19 14.07 3.59
CA ASP A 77 24.85 13.13 2.54
C ASP A 77 25.80 11.93 2.67
N ASN A 78 25.36 10.88 3.36
CA ASN A 78 26.08 9.62 3.40
C ASN A 78 25.77 8.89 2.09
N THR A 79 26.19 9.51 0.99
CA THR A 79 26.65 8.77 -0.17
C THR A 79 27.83 7.93 0.29
N SER A 80 27.49 6.75 0.78
CA SER A 80 28.19 5.50 0.51
C SER A 80 29.69 5.62 0.28
N ASP A 81 30.47 5.43 1.34
CA ASP A 81 31.67 4.56 1.23
C ASP A 81 31.18 3.10 1.07
N THR A 82 30.35 2.84 0.06
CA THR A 82 29.97 1.49 -0.38
C THR A 82 30.90 1.16 -1.52
N ASP A 83 31.66 0.09 -1.35
CA ASP A 83 32.55 -0.47 -2.35
C ASP A 83 31.84 -0.55 -3.73
N PRO A 84 32.49 -0.10 -4.82
CA PRO A 84 31.90 -0.08 -6.16
C PRO A 84 31.68 -1.47 -6.78
N ASP A 85 31.84 -2.55 -6.01
CA ASP A 85 31.74 -3.95 -6.46
C ASP A 85 30.46 -4.66 -5.94
N ASP A 86 29.58 -3.98 -5.19
CA ASP A 86 28.25 -4.53 -4.86
C ASP A 86 27.23 -4.09 -5.92
N ASP A 87 27.02 -4.95 -6.91
CA ASP A 87 25.97 -4.93 -7.95
C ASP A 87 24.55 -5.03 -7.34
N PHE A 88 24.21 -4.16 -6.39
CA PHE A 88 22.83 -3.98 -5.94
C PHE A 88 22.30 -2.68 -6.55
N ASP A 89 21.79 -2.84 -7.76
CA ASP A 89 21.10 -1.84 -8.59
C ASP A 89 20.40 -0.77 -7.73
N GLU A 90 20.89 0.48 -7.85
CA GLU A 90 20.30 1.69 -7.26
C GLU A 90 18.89 1.93 -7.84
N THR A 91 17.94 1.08 -7.47
CA THR A 91 16.54 1.25 -7.83
C THR A 91 16.02 2.46 -7.05
N GLU A 92 16.02 3.61 -7.72
CA GLU A 92 15.59 4.90 -7.21
C GLU A 92 14.39 4.80 -6.25
N PRO A 93 14.43 5.48 -5.10
CA PRO A 93 13.32 5.50 -4.13
C PRO A 93 12.01 6.07 -4.72
N ALA A 94 12.09 6.89 -5.79
CA ALA A 94 10.92 7.37 -6.54
C ALA A 94 10.26 6.29 -7.40
N MET A 95 11.06 5.32 -7.90
CA MET A 95 10.55 4.18 -8.65
C MET A 95 9.80 3.21 -7.73
N LEU A 96 10.27 3.01 -6.50
CA LEU A 96 9.55 2.19 -5.52
C LEU A 96 8.15 2.76 -5.22
N ASP A 97 8.04 4.07 -4.97
CA ASP A 97 6.74 4.71 -4.68
C ASP A 97 5.77 4.59 -5.86
N THR A 98 6.28 4.72 -7.08
CA THR A 98 5.50 4.51 -8.32
C THR A 98 5.08 3.06 -8.49
N VAL A 99 5.98 2.10 -8.22
CA VAL A 99 5.71 0.66 -8.30
C VAL A 99 4.70 0.23 -7.23
N PHE A 100 4.81 0.74 -6.00
CA PHE A 100 3.85 0.50 -4.94
C PHE A 100 2.48 1.11 -5.28
N ALA A 101 2.43 2.36 -5.75
CA ALA A 101 1.20 2.98 -6.20
C ALA A 101 0.55 2.18 -7.35
N GLN A 102 1.32 1.70 -8.33
CA GLN A 102 0.80 0.83 -9.39
C GLN A 102 0.29 -0.50 -8.84
N LEU A 103 1.01 -1.14 -7.93
CA LEU A 103 0.65 -2.43 -7.33
C LEU A 103 -0.66 -2.36 -6.52
N PHE A 104 -0.89 -1.24 -5.83
CA PHE A 104 -2.07 -0.97 -5.03
C PHE A 104 -3.24 -0.36 -5.82
N ASN A 105 -2.97 0.31 -6.95
CA ASN A 105 -3.99 0.83 -7.87
C ASN A 105 -4.43 -0.20 -8.93
N SER A 106 -3.68 -1.29 -9.08
CA SER A 106 -4.06 -2.47 -9.87
C SER A 106 -5.05 -3.39 -9.14
N ASP A 107 -5.50 -3.01 -7.95
CA ASP A 107 -6.57 -3.70 -7.21
C ASP A 107 -7.93 -3.43 -7.88
N THR A 108 -8.06 -3.86 -9.12
CA THR A 108 -9.27 -3.72 -9.93
C THR A 108 -10.26 -4.83 -9.58
N GLU A 109 -11.49 -4.44 -9.27
CA GLU A 109 -12.64 -5.33 -9.18
C GLU A 109 -13.04 -5.73 -10.60
N GLU A 110 -12.46 -6.83 -11.10
CA GLU A 110 -12.60 -7.26 -12.50
C GLU A 110 -13.87 -8.07 -12.77
N GLU A 111 -14.65 -8.40 -11.73
CA GLU A 111 -15.95 -9.04 -11.89
C GLU A 111 -17.00 -8.23 -11.13
N GLU A 112 -18.06 -7.85 -11.85
CA GLU A 112 -19.31 -7.33 -11.31
C GLU A 112 -19.88 -8.43 -10.41
N PHE A 113 -19.48 -8.42 -9.13
CA PHE A 113 -19.98 -9.34 -8.12
C PHE A 113 -21.44 -9.00 -7.89
N GLU A 114 -22.31 -9.69 -8.62
CA GLU A 114 -23.74 -9.72 -8.42
C GLU A 114 -23.97 -10.12 -6.98
N GLY A 115 -24.37 -9.15 -6.15
CA GLY A 115 -24.50 -9.32 -4.72
C GLY A 115 -25.30 -10.55 -4.39
N PHE A 116 -24.98 -11.20 -3.26
CA PHE A 116 -25.81 -12.26 -2.73
C PHE A 116 -27.19 -11.64 -2.47
N LEU A 117 -28.15 -11.86 -3.39
CA LEU A 117 -29.56 -11.66 -3.09
C LEU A 117 -29.81 -12.58 -1.90
N ASP A 118 -30.06 -12.00 -0.74
CA ASP A 118 -30.66 -12.73 0.35
C ASP A 118 -32.08 -13.09 -0.10
N GLU A 119 -32.22 -14.22 -0.78
CA GLU A 119 -33.47 -14.96 -0.85
C GLU A 119 -33.63 -15.70 0.48
N GLU A 120 -34.31 -15.07 1.45
CA GLU A 120 -35.43 -15.63 2.25
C GLU A 120 -35.93 -14.64 3.30
#